data_AF-A0A820N5T4-F1
#
_entry.id   AF-A0A820N5T4-F1
#
_cell.length_a   1.000
_cell.length_b   1.000
_cell.length_c   1.000
_cell.angle_alpha   90.00
_cell.angle_beta   90.00
_cell.angle_gamma   90.00
#
_symmetry.space_group_name_H-M   'P 1'
#
loop_
_entity.id
_entity.type
_entity.pdbx_description
1 polymer ?
#
loop_
_entity_poly.entity_id
_entity_poly.type
_entity_poly.pdbx_seq_one_letter_code
_entity_poly.pdbx_strand_id
1 'polypeptide(L)'
;MTSLSTITDDEKKRDVIISYMFECAAKLRLSIVTTASAAVIYHKCSSYLEKTDFDQYTLAATALSLASKYEEEHVKIRDLINVTYRYVL
;
A
#
# COMPACT_ATOMS: atom_id res chain seq x y z
N MET A 1 -27.41 10.64 12.23
CA MET A 1 -26.63 9.81 13.18
C MET A 1 -26.14 8.55 12.48
N THR A 2 -25.36 8.68 11.39
CA THR A 2 -24.89 7.51 10.60
C THR A 2 -23.43 7.66 10.16
N SER A 3 -22.69 8.60 10.74
CA SER A 3 -21.39 9.02 10.22
C SER A 3 -20.21 8.61 11.10
N LEU A 4 -20.43 8.13 12.34
CA LEU A 4 -19.32 7.80 13.25
C LEU A 4 -18.82 6.35 13.13
N SER A 5 -19.68 5.38 12.84
CA SER A 5 -19.27 3.97 12.72
C SER A 5 -18.47 3.69 11.45
N THR A 6 -18.79 4.36 10.33
CA THR A 6 -18.09 4.18 9.05
C THR A 6 -16.64 4.67 9.11
N ILE A 7 -16.39 5.77 9.85
CA ILE A 7 -15.05 6.35 9.99
C ILE A 7 -14.11 5.38 10.73
N THR A 8 -14.62 4.67 11.74
CA THR A 8 -13.79 3.74 12.54
C THR A 8 -13.45 2.46 11.77
N ASP A 9 -14.36 1.96 10.94
CA ASP A 9 -14.11 0.80 10.07
C ASP A 9 -13.13 1.15 8.92
N ASP A 10 -13.24 2.35 8.36
CA ASP A 10 -12.33 2.85 7.34
C ASP A 10 -10.92 3.14 7.86
N GLU A 11 -10.78 3.65 9.09
CA GLU A 11 -9.49 3.83 9.77
C GLU A 11 -8.83 2.50 10.08
N LYS A 12 -9.58 1.54 10.65
CA LYS A 12 -9.07 0.18 10.88
C LYS A 12 -8.59 -0.48 9.60
N LYS A 13 -9.34 -0.32 8.51
CA LYS A 13 -8.98 -0.89 7.22
C LYS A 13 -7.67 -0.30 6.70
N ARG A 14 -7.48 1.03 6.84
CA ARG A 14 -6.22 1.71 6.47
C ARG A 14 -5.02 1.21 7.26
N ASP A 15 -5.14 1.03 8.56
CA ASP A 15 -4.04 0.53 9.40
C ASP A 15 -3.61 -0.90 9.03
N VAL A 16 -4.57 -1.75 8.67
CA VAL A 16 -4.30 -3.11 8.19
C VAL A 16 -3.55 -3.06 6.85
N ILE A 17 -3.96 -2.19 5.92
CA ILE A 17 -3.32 -2.05 4.61
C ILE A 17 -1.90 -1.49 4.71
N ILE A 18 -1.69 -0.51 5.60
CA ILE A 18 -0.37 0.05 5.87
C ILE A 18 0.54 -1.04 6.45
N SER A 19 0.07 -1.80 7.43
CA SER A 19 0.82 -2.92 8.02
C SER A 19 1.18 -3.97 6.96
N TYR A 20 0.21 -4.35 6.12
CA TYR A 20 0.42 -5.21 4.95
C TYR A 20 1.49 -4.67 4.00
N MET A 21 1.47 -3.37 3.72
CA MET A 21 2.42 -2.73 2.81
C MET A 21 3.84 -2.74 3.37
N PHE A 22 4.02 -2.47 4.67
CA PHE A 22 5.31 -2.59 5.36
C PHE A 22 5.83 -4.03 5.34
N GLU A 23 4.95 -5.01 5.55
CA GLU A 23 5.34 -6.43 5.54
C GLU A 23 5.73 -6.91 4.14
N CYS A 24 5.02 -6.45 3.11
CA CYS A 24 5.39 -6.65 1.71
C CYS A 24 6.76 -6.03 1.41
N ALA A 25 6.98 -4.78 1.82
CA ALA A 25 8.26 -4.10 1.64
C ALA A 25 9.42 -4.84 2.32
N ALA A 26 9.21 -5.36 3.53
CA ALA A 26 10.19 -6.17 4.25
C ALA A 26 10.51 -7.48 3.51
N LYS A 27 9.49 -8.17 2.95
CA LYS A 27 9.69 -9.38 2.13
C LYS A 27 10.44 -9.10 0.83
N LEU A 28 10.21 -7.93 0.23
CA LEU A 28 10.92 -7.46 -0.95
C LEU A 28 12.34 -6.94 -0.64
N ARG A 29 12.70 -6.85 0.64
CA ARG A 29 13.98 -6.29 1.13
C ARG A 29 14.19 -4.85 0.66
N LEU A 30 13.12 -4.06 0.61
CA LEU A 30 13.21 -2.63 0.30
C LEU A 30 13.86 -1.87 1.43
N SER A 31 14.49 -0.75 1.10
CA SER A 31 14.98 0.17 2.11
C SER A 31 13.83 0.81 2.90
N ILE A 32 14.16 1.26 4.10
CA ILE A 32 13.23 2.00 4.97
C ILE A 32 12.80 3.30 4.29
N VAL A 33 13.69 3.92 3.49
CA VAL A 33 13.42 5.14 2.72
C VAL A 33 12.34 4.87 1.67
N THR A 34 12.51 3.83 0.86
CA THR A 34 11.53 3.39 -0.15
C THR A 34 10.18 3.08 0.47
N THR A 35 10.18 2.42 1.62
CA THR A 35 8.94 2.06 2.32
C THR A 35 8.21 3.30 2.87
N ALA A 36 8.95 4.27 3.41
CA ALA A 36 8.40 5.55 3.84
C ALA A 36 7.84 6.35 2.64
N SER A 37 8.57 6.40 1.52
CA SER A 37 8.13 7.02 0.27
C SER A 37 6.84 6.38 -0.25
N ALA A 38 6.74 5.04 -0.20
CA ALA A 38 5.52 4.32 -0.56
C ALA A 38 4.33 4.69 0.34
N ALA A 39 4.55 4.84 1.65
CA ALA A 39 3.50 5.24 2.60
C ALA A 39 2.96 6.65 2.33
N VAL A 40 3.85 7.60 2.00
CA VAL A 40 3.45 8.96 1.64
C VAL A 40 2.65 8.98 0.33
N ILE A 41 3.08 8.20 -0.67
CA ILE A 41 2.38 8.06 -1.95
C ILE A 41 0.99 7.45 -1.72
N TYR A 42 0.89 6.37 -0.94
CA TYR A 42 -0.38 5.73 -0.61
C TYR A 42 -1.34 6.71 0.10
N HIS A 43 -0.85 7.48 1.06
CA HIS A 43 -1.67 8.47 1.78
C HIS A 43 -2.19 9.58 0.86
N LYS A 44 -1.33 10.09 -0.03
CA LYS A 44 -1.75 11.07 -1.05
C LYS A 44 -2.77 10.48 -2.01
N CYS A 45 -2.53 9.30 -2.55
CA CYS A 45 -3.45 8.65 -3.48
C CYS A 45 -4.78 8.29 -2.82
N SER A 46 -4.78 7.85 -1.57
CA SER A 46 -6.03 7.58 -0.82
C SER A 46 -6.87 8.84 -0.59
N SER A 47 -6.28 10.03 -0.67
CA SER A 47 -7.01 11.30 -0.56
C SER A 47 -7.53 11.79 -1.92
N TYR A 48 -6.90 11.35 -3.02
CA TYR A 48 -7.25 11.74 -4.39
C TYR A 48 -8.20 10.76 -5.09
N LEU A 49 -8.16 9.47 -4.73
CA LEU A 49 -9.00 8.43 -5.32
C LEU A 49 -10.26 8.23 -4.48
N GLU A 50 -11.42 8.19 -5.14
CA GLU A 50 -12.66 7.74 -4.51
C GLU A 50 -12.57 6.24 -4.17
N LYS A 51 -13.04 5.86 -2.98
CA LYS A 51 -12.92 4.48 -2.42
C LYS A 51 -13.62 3.40 -3.26
N THR A 52 -14.41 3.80 -4.25
CA THR A 52 -15.27 2.93 -5.06
C THR A 52 -14.59 2.38 -6.31
N ASP A 53 -13.51 3.01 -6.79
CA ASP A 53 -12.91 2.64 -8.09
C ASP A 53 -11.73 1.68 -7.98
N PHE A 54 -11.05 1.62 -6.83
CA PHE A 54 -9.83 0.83 -6.68
C PHE A 54 -9.80 0.04 -5.37
N ASP A 55 -9.39 -1.22 -5.49
CA ASP A 55 -9.03 -2.03 -4.34
C ASP A 55 -7.79 -1.47 -3.65
N GLN A 56 -7.87 -1.29 -2.33
CA GLN A 56 -6.84 -0.59 -1.56
C GLN A 56 -5.53 -1.39 -1.49
N TYR A 57 -5.58 -2.73 -1.61
CA TYR A 57 -4.38 -3.57 -1.72
C TYR A 57 -3.66 -3.35 -3.05
N THR A 58 -4.42 -3.21 -4.14
CA THR A 58 -3.87 -2.86 -5.45
C THR A 58 -3.21 -1.48 -5.40
N LEU A 59 -3.84 -0.52 -4.73
CA LEU A 59 -3.26 0.82 -4.53
C LEU A 59 -1.94 0.77 -3.74
N ALA A 60 -1.87 -0.03 -2.68
CA ALA A 60 -0.64 -0.23 -1.91
C ALA A 60 0.48 -0.87 -2.74
N ALA A 61 0.15 -1.86 -3.57
CA ALA A 61 1.10 -2.49 -4.49
C ALA A 61 1.65 -1.50 -5.53
N THR A 62 0.77 -0.67 -6.09
CA THR A 62 1.15 0.40 -7.01
C THR A 62 2.06 1.42 -6.34
N ALA A 63 1.72 1.87 -5.12
CA ALA A 63 2.53 2.80 -4.36
C ALA A 63 3.94 2.26 -4.08
N LEU A 64 4.06 0.98 -3.69
CA LEU A 64 5.35 0.29 -3.53
C LEU A 64 6.13 0.25 -4.84
N SER A 65 5.50 -0.15 -5.94
CA SER A 65 6.17 -0.24 -7.24
C SER A 65 6.67 1.11 -7.76
N LEU A 66 5.94 2.19 -7.44
CA LEU A 66 6.32 3.55 -7.81
C LEU A 66 7.47 4.06 -6.94
N ALA A 67 7.41 3.82 -5.63
CA ALA A 67 8.46 4.18 -4.70
C ALA A 67 9.78 3.46 -5.01
N SER A 68 9.73 2.16 -5.32
CA SER A 68 10.93 1.40 -5.71
C SER A 68 11.56 1.95 -6.99
N LYS A 69 10.76 2.39 -7.96
CA LYS A 69 11.28 3.09 -9.15
C LYS A 69 11.90 4.45 -8.83
N TYR A 70 11.35 5.18 -7.86
CA TYR A 70 11.82 6.51 -7.50
C TYR A 70 13.15 6.47 -6.74
N GLU A 71 13.30 5.53 -5.80
CA GLU A 71 14.53 5.34 -5.02
C GLU A 71 15.57 4.46 -5.76
N GLU A 72 15.37 4.20 -7.05
CA GLU A 72 16.24 3.35 -7.89
C GLU A 72 16.50 1.93 -7.33
N GLU A 73 15.56 1.41 -6.54
CA GLU A 73 15.59 0.03 -6.04
C GLU A 73 15.00 -0.93 -7.08
N HIS A 74 15.87 -1.82 -7.59
CA HIS A 74 15.48 -2.83 -8.58
C HIS A 74 14.60 -3.93 -7.98
N VAL A 75 13.29 -3.69 -8.02
CA VAL A 75 12.27 -4.69 -7.69
C VAL A 75 11.73 -5.30 -8.97
N LYS A 76 11.76 -6.63 -9.08
CA LYS A 76 11.06 -7.32 -10.16
C LYS A 76 9.56 -7.23 -9.92
N ILE A 77 8.82 -6.74 -10.91
CA ILE A 77 7.35 -6.70 -10.87
C ILE A 77 6.76 -8.09 -10.55
N ARG A 78 7.40 -9.17 -11.02
CA ARG A 78 7.02 -10.55 -10.67
C ARG A 78 7.06 -10.81 -9.16
N ASP A 79 8.10 -10.37 -8.47
CA ASP A 79 8.27 -10.60 -7.03
C ASP A 79 7.30 -9.73 -6.24
N LEU A 80 7.09 -8.48 -6.67
CA LEU A 80 6.06 -7.59 -6.12
C LEU A 80 4.66 -8.21 -6.22
N ILE A 81 4.25 -8.67 -7.41
CA ILE A 81 2.94 -9.31 -7.62
C ILE A 81 2.83 -10.58 -6.78
N ASN A 82 3.86 -11.44 -6.74
CA ASN A 82 3.83 -12.67 -5.95
C ASN A 82 3.66 -12.39 -4.46
N VAL A 83 4.36 -11.39 -3.90
CA VAL A 83 4.26 -11.05 -2.48
C VAL A 83 2.91 -10.42 -2.16
N THR A 84 2.43 -9.54 -3.04
CA THR A 84 1.13 -8.86 -2.89
C THR A 84 -0.02 -9.87 -2.97
N TYR A 85 -0.01 -10.74 -3.98
CA TYR A 85 -1.07 -11.73 -4.21
C TYR A 85 -1.09 -12.83 -3.15
N ARG A 86 0.07 -13.21 -2.60
CA ARG A 86 0.20 -14.26 -1.59
C ARG A 86 -0.24 -13.83 -0.19
N TYR A 87 -0.45 -12.54 0.06
CA TYR A 87 -1.06 -12.05 1.31
C TYR A 87 -2.56 -11.84 1.22
N VAL A 88 -3.11 -11.73 0.00
CA VAL A 88 -4.54 -11.47 -0.24
C VAL A 88 -5.38 -12.77 -0.24
N LEU A 89 -4.73 -13.95 -0.21
CA LEU A 89 -5.32 -15.29 -0.08
C LEU A 89 -4.93 -15.94 1.24
#